data_AF-A0A535MRQ1-F1
#
_entry.id   AF-A0A535MRQ1-F1
#
_cell.length_a   1.000
_cell.length_b   1.000
_cell.length_c   1.000
_cell.angle_alpha   90.00
_cell.angle_beta   90.00
_cell.angle_gamma   90.00
#
_symmetry.space_group_name_H-M   'P 1'
#
loop_
_entity.id
_entity.type
_entity.pdbx_description
1 polymer ?
#
loop_
_entity_poly.entity_id
_entity_poly.type
_entity_poly.pdbx_seq_one_letter_code
_entity_poly.pdbx_strand_id
1 'polypeptide(L)' 'MSYEIQRLSEAEQQQLQRVYDDLKQLAQSSVPGVASAARAALAQVATALSGEGLAYELYSKDWK' A
#
# COMPACT_ATOMS: atom_id res chain seq x y z
N MET A 1 14.09 23.14 -0.13
CA MET A 1 13.75 22.13 -1.14
C MET A 1 12.29 21.81 -0.95
N SER A 2 11.42 22.35 -1.81
CA SER A 2 10.01 22.03 -1.81
C SER A 2 9.87 20.62 -2.38
N TYR A 3 9.49 19.65 -1.55
CA TYR A 3 9.11 18.34 -2.06
C TYR A 3 7.82 18.55 -2.85
N GLU A 4 7.91 18.51 -4.18
CA GLU A 4 6.70 18.38 -5.00
C GLU A 4 6.09 17.03 -4.65
N ILE A 5 4.95 17.06 -3.96
CA ILE A 5 4.14 15.87 -3.76
C ILE A 5 3.63 15.47 -5.14
N GLN A 6 4.32 14.56 -5.81
CA GLN A 6 3.86 13.98 -7.07
C GLN A 6 2.55 13.25 -6.77
N ARG A 7 1.43 13.89 -7.15
CA ARG A 7 0.12 13.25 -7.04
C ARG A 7 0.04 12.17 -8.11
N LEU A 8 -0.13 10.93 -7.66
CA LEU A 8 -0.48 9.81 -8.52
C LEU A 8 -1.71 10.17 -9.34
N SER A 9 -1.68 9.91 -10.64
CA SER A 9 -2.86 9.96 -11.50
C SER A 9 -3.91 8.94 -11.04
N GLU A 10 -5.17 9.13 -11.43
CA GLU A 10 -6.24 8.20 -11.06
C GLU A 10 -5.95 6.76 -11.50
N ALA A 11 -5.30 6.58 -12.65
CA ALA A 11 -4.89 5.27 -13.16
C ALA A 11 -3.82 4.63 -12.26
N GLU A 12 -2.83 5.39 -11.82
CA GLU A 12 -1.78 4.91 -10.92
C GLU A 12 -2.32 4.59 -9.53
N GLN A 13 -3.27 5.39 -9.02
CA GLN A 13 -3.97 5.10 -7.76
C GLN A 13 -4.76 3.80 -7.85
N GLN A 14 -5.49 3.58 -8.94
CA GLN A 14 -6.23 2.32 -9.17
C GLN A 14 -5.28 1.12 -9.27
N GLN A 15 -4.15 1.29 -9.95
CA GLN A 15 -3.15 0.22 -10.07
C GLN A 15 -2.54 -0.09 -8.70
N LEU A 16 -2.18 0.92 -7.91
CA LEU A 16 -1.65 0.76 -6.57
C LEU A 16 -2.66 0.06 -5.65
N GLN A 17 -3.94 0.46 -5.72
CA GLN A 17 -5.01 -0.15 -4.95
C GLN A 17 -5.15 -1.65 -5.28
N ARG A 18 -5.16 -2.01 -6.57
CA ARG A 18 -5.21 -3.42 -6.99
C ARG A 18 -4.04 -4.23 -6.46
N VAL A 19 -2.82 -3.71 -6.58
CA VAL A 19 -1.62 -4.38 -6.07
C VAL A 19 -1.68 -4.56 -4.55
N TYR A 20 -2.18 -3.54 -3.83
CA TYR A 20 -2.36 -3.62 -2.39
C TYR A 20 -3.39 -4.70 -2.00
N ASP A 21 -4.51 -4.79 -2.70
CA ASP A 21 -5.54 -5.79 -2.46
C ASP A 21 -5.03 -7.22 -2.76
N ASP A 22 -4.29 -7.41 -3.85
CA ASP A 22 -3.67 -8.69 -4.19
C ASP A 22 -2.65 -9.13 -3.12
N LEU A 23 -1.81 -8.21 -2.64
CA LEU A 23 -0.87 -8.47 -1.55
C LEU A 23 -1.60 -8.81 -0.24
N LYS A 24 -2.72 -8.16 0.05
CA LYS A 24 -3.56 -8.45 1.23
C LYS A 24 -4.15 -9.85 1.16
N GLN A 25 -4.57 -10.31 -0.02
CA GLN A 25 -5.01 -11.69 -0.23
C GLN A 25 -3.85 -12.69 -0.06
N LEU A 26 -2.69 -12.41 -0.65
CA LEU A 26 -1.51 -13.28 -0.53
C LEU A 26 -0.99 -13.37 0.91
N ALA A 27 -1.14 -12.30 1.71
CA ALA A 27 -0.80 -12.28 3.13
C ALA A 27 -1.68 -13.20 4.00
N GLN A 28 -2.82 -13.65 3.47
CA GLN A 28 -3.73 -14.63 4.07
C GLN A 28 -3.49 -16.05 3.55
N SER A 29 -2.50 -16.25 2.66
CA SER A 29 -2.16 -17.57 2.14
C SER A 29 -1.81 -18.56 3.27
N SER A 30 -2.23 -19.81 3.10
CA SER A 30 -1.85 -20.93 3.98
C SER A 30 -0.38 -21.32 3.83
N VAL A 31 0.31 -20.85 2.79
CA VAL A 31 1.74 -21.09 2.57
C VAL A 31 2.55 -20.04 3.35
N PRO A 32 3.29 -20.41 4.42
CA PRO A 32 3.94 -19.44 5.30
C PRO A 32 4.96 -18.54 4.60
N GLY A 33 5.69 -19.07 3.62
CA GLY A 33 6.65 -18.30 2.82
C GLY A 33 5.99 -17.22 1.97
N VAL A 34 4.82 -17.52 1.40
CA VAL A 34 4.04 -16.55 0.59
C VAL A 34 3.43 -15.49 1.49
N ALA A 35 2.81 -15.90 2.60
CA ALA A 35 2.21 -14.97 3.55
C ALA A 35 3.23 -14.01 4.17
N SER A 36 4.41 -14.51 4.54
CA SER A 36 5.49 -13.67 5.10
C SER A 36 6.05 -12.68 4.08
N ALA A 37 6.31 -13.13 2.85
CA ALA A 37 6.76 -12.25 1.77
C ALA A 37 5.73 -11.15 1.45
N ALA A 38 4.44 -11.51 1.37
CA ALA A 38 3.36 -10.57 1.11
C ALA A 38 3.21 -9.53 2.23
N ARG A 39 3.32 -9.93 3.50
CA ARG A 39 3.33 -8.99 4.64
C ARG A 39 4.51 -8.03 4.62
N ALA A 40 5.69 -8.52 4.23
CA ALA A 40 6.87 -7.66 4.09
C ALA A 40 6.69 -6.63 2.96
N ALA A 41 6.13 -7.05 1.82
CA ALA A 41 5.79 -6.14 0.72
C ALA A 41 4.76 -5.09 1.15
N LEU A 42 3.70 -5.48 1.88
CA LEU A 42 2.72 -4.53 2.42
C LEU A 42 3.36 -3.50 3.37
N ALA A 43 4.29 -3.93 4.22
CA ALA A 43 5.01 -3.02 5.12
C ALA A 43 5.88 -2.00 4.35
N GLN A 44 6.51 -2.43 3.26
CA GLN A 44 7.27 -1.53 2.38
C GLN A 44 6.37 -0.53 1.68
N VAL A 45 5.21 -0.97 1.16
CA VAL A 45 4.22 -0.07 0.54
C VAL A 45 3.70 0.95 1.56
N ALA A 46 3.33 0.51 2.77
CA ALA A 46 2.89 1.40 3.84
C ALA A 46 3.97 2.42 4.23
N THR A 47 5.24 2.00 4.27
CA THR A 47 6.38 2.87 4.57
C THR A 47 6.61 3.89 3.45
N ALA A 48 6.54 3.47 2.19
CA ALA A 48 6.66 4.37 1.03
C ALA A 48 5.55 5.42 1.02
N LEU A 49 4.29 5.01 1.25
CA LEU A 49 3.15 5.92 1.32
C LEU A 49 3.22 6.87 2.52
N SER A 50 3.72 6.38 3.66
CA SER A 50 3.92 7.22 4.85
C SER A 50 5.07 8.22 4.66
N GLY A 51 6.14 7.80 3.97
CA GLY A 51 7.32 8.62 3.66
C GLY A 51 7.06 9.71 2.62
N GLU A 52 6.12 9.49 1.70
CA GLU A 52 5.71 10.49 0.70
C GLU A 52 4.59 11.44 1.17
N GLY A 53 4.17 11.36 2.44
CA GLY A 53 3.09 12.20 2.96
C GLY A 53 1.69 11.85 2.44
N LEU A 54 1.54 10.69 1.78
CA LEU A 54 0.25 10.14 1.31
C LEU A 54 -0.53 9.45 2.44
N ALA A 55 -0.01 9.48 3.67
CA ALA A 55 -0.55 8.80 4.84
C ALA A 55 -1.95 9.25 5.32
N TYR A 56 -2.53 10.32 4.76
CA TYR A 56 -3.75 10.89 5.37
C TYR A 56 -5.09 10.38 4.80
N GLU A 57 -5.14 9.79 3.60
CA GLU A 57 -6.45 9.44 3.00
C GLU A 57 -6.77 7.94 2.91
N LEU A 58 -5.76 7.05 2.88
CA LEU A 58 -6.00 5.61 2.81
C LEU A 58 -6.36 4.97 4.16
N TYR A 59 -5.84 5.50 5.27
CA TYR A 59 -6.14 4.98 6.61
C TYR A 59 -7.42 5.55 7.24
N SER A 60 -8.00 6.61 6.69
CA SER A 60 -9.19 7.26 7.29
C SER A 60 -10.52 6.59 6.94
N LYS A 61 -10.56 5.64 5.98
CA LYS A 61 -11.82 5.03 5.52
C LYS A 61 -12.07 3.60 6.03
N ASP A 62 -11.07 2.93 6.57
CA ASP A 62 -11.19 1.55 7.09
C ASP A 62 -11.34 1.46 8.63
N TRP A 63 -11.49 2.59 9.35
CA TRP A 63 -11.72 2.61 10.80
C TRP A 63 -13.18 2.90 11.20
N LYS A 64 -14.15 2.23 10.57
CA LYS A 64 -15.52 2.19 11.09
C LYS A 64 -16.08 0.78 11.11
#